data_AF-D4IJQ0-F1
#
_entry.id   AF-D4IJQ0-F1
#
_cell.length_a   1.000
_cell.length_b   1.000
_cell.length_c   1.000
_cell.angle_alpha   90.00
_cell.angle_beta   90.00
_cell.angle_gamma   90.00
#
_symmetry.space_group_name_H-M   'P 1'
#
loop_
_entity.id
_entity.type
_entity.pdbx_description
1 polymer ?
#
loop_
_entity_poly.entity_id
_entity_poly.type
_entity_poly.pdbx_seq_one_letter_code
_entity_poly.pdbx_strand_id
1 'polypeptide(L)'
;MRRFGLIGRPLGHSASAAYFTEKFNREGVTDCEYSLYELGSIGDLPGLLERLPELCGLNVTIPYKRDVMAFLDSVSPEAEAIGAVNCIRRTADGRLAGHNTDVIGLRAALNELLGAAQPVQALVLGTGGASQAVQYALAERDIPFALVSREAAKGNYTYDDLPCEAVEASRLIVNASPVGTYPNVDAAPRIPYAYVTPEHYLLDLVYNPPLTQFLDYGRQRGAHILNGRTMFVGQAEASWRIWNA
;
A
#
# COMPACT_ATOMS: atom_id res chain seq x y z
N MET A 1 -14.75 -24.32 7.85
CA MET A 1 -13.43 -23.69 7.68
C MET A 1 -13.67 -22.23 7.34
N ARG A 2 -13.06 -21.30 8.06
CA ARG A 2 -13.22 -19.85 7.84
C ARG A 2 -12.47 -19.46 6.57
N ARG A 3 -13.10 -18.68 5.67
CA ARG A 3 -12.43 -18.25 4.44
C ARG A 3 -12.05 -16.78 4.50
N PHE A 4 -10.85 -16.53 4.03
CA PHE A 4 -10.33 -15.19 3.79
C PHE A 4 -9.87 -15.08 2.34
N GLY A 5 -9.61 -13.87 1.88
CA GLY A 5 -9.00 -13.72 0.57
C GLY A 5 -8.76 -12.31 0.13
N LEU A 6 -8.37 -12.18 -1.13
CA LEU A 6 -8.10 -10.91 -1.79
C LEU A 6 -9.05 -10.73 -2.97
N ILE A 7 -9.75 -9.60 -3.03
CA ILE A 7 -10.48 -9.17 -4.23
C ILE A 7 -9.71 -8.06 -4.97
N GLY A 8 -9.77 -8.08 -6.30
CA GLY A 8 -9.05 -7.14 -7.17
C GLY A 8 -8.95 -7.67 -8.60
N ARG A 9 -8.25 -6.93 -9.46
CA ARG A 9 -7.93 -7.38 -10.83
C ARG A 9 -6.76 -6.58 -11.45
N PRO A 10 -5.75 -7.24 -12.04
CA PRO A 10 -5.45 -8.68 -11.95
C PRO A 10 -4.81 -9.05 -10.61
N LEU A 11 -4.94 -10.32 -10.18
CA LEU A 11 -4.39 -10.85 -8.93
C LEU A 11 -3.28 -11.90 -9.14
N GLY A 12 -2.99 -12.32 -10.37
CA GLY A 12 -2.03 -13.40 -10.66
C GLY A 12 -0.61 -13.21 -10.10
N HIS A 13 -0.21 -11.98 -9.77
CA HIS A 13 1.08 -11.65 -9.16
C HIS A 13 1.00 -11.31 -7.66
N SER A 14 -0.15 -11.49 -7.02
CA SER A 14 -0.32 -11.15 -5.61
C SER A 14 0.44 -12.12 -4.69
N ALA A 15 1.30 -11.57 -3.84
CA ALA A 15 2.00 -12.34 -2.81
C ALA A 15 1.12 -12.63 -1.57
N SER A 16 -0.08 -12.04 -1.47
CA SER A 16 -0.91 -12.13 -0.26
C SER A 16 -1.34 -13.56 0.05
N ALA A 17 -1.76 -14.34 -0.96
CA ALA A 17 -2.17 -15.72 -0.73
C ALA A 17 -1.02 -16.58 -0.21
N ALA A 18 0.16 -16.50 -0.85
CA ALA A 18 1.35 -17.20 -0.40
C ALA A 18 1.75 -16.80 1.03
N TYR A 19 1.70 -15.50 1.35
CA TYR A 19 2.01 -15.00 2.69
C TYR A 19 1.08 -15.59 3.76
N PHE A 20 -0.24 -15.57 3.53
CA PHE A 20 -1.20 -16.11 4.49
C PHE A 20 -1.10 -17.63 4.60
N THR A 21 -0.89 -18.36 3.50
CA THR A 21 -0.64 -19.81 3.56
C THR A 21 0.58 -20.13 4.40
N GLU A 22 1.70 -19.42 4.20
CA GLU A 22 2.91 -19.61 5.00
C GLU A 22 2.67 -19.27 6.47
N LYS A 23 1.97 -18.16 6.76
CA LYS A 23 1.60 -17.75 8.11
C LYS A 23 0.80 -18.83 8.83
N PHE A 24 -0.27 -19.33 8.20
CA PHE A 24 -1.14 -20.32 8.81
C PHE A 24 -0.40 -21.62 9.12
N ASN A 25 0.45 -22.08 8.20
CA ASN A 25 1.31 -23.24 8.42
C ASN A 25 2.28 -23.03 9.59
N ARG A 26 2.94 -21.86 9.64
CA ARG A 26 3.91 -21.53 10.69
C ARG A 26 3.27 -21.41 12.07
N GLU A 27 2.04 -20.90 12.15
CA GLU A 27 1.30 -20.66 13.40
C GLU A 27 0.38 -21.82 13.79
N GLY A 28 0.33 -22.90 13.01
CA GLY A 28 -0.53 -24.06 13.27
C GLY A 28 -2.03 -23.76 13.14
N VAL A 29 -2.40 -22.72 12.39
CA VAL A 29 -3.79 -22.35 12.13
C VAL A 29 -4.32 -23.25 11.02
N THR A 30 -5.24 -24.16 11.37
CA THR A 30 -5.74 -25.21 10.46
C THR A 30 -7.21 -25.05 10.09
N ASP A 31 -7.91 -24.10 10.71
CA ASP A 31 -9.34 -23.89 10.53
C ASP A 31 -9.69 -22.78 9.53
N CYS A 32 -8.69 -22.25 8.81
CA CYS A 32 -8.89 -21.21 7.80
C CYS A 32 -8.07 -21.40 6.51
N GLU A 33 -8.50 -20.71 5.45
CA GLU A 33 -7.80 -20.62 4.17
C GLU A 33 -7.81 -19.18 3.64
N TYR A 34 -6.85 -18.85 2.78
CA TYR A 34 -6.79 -17.56 2.08
C TYR A 34 -6.65 -17.77 0.58
N SER A 35 -7.59 -17.21 -0.19
CA SER A 35 -7.68 -17.41 -1.64
C SER A 35 -7.73 -16.09 -2.41
N LEU A 36 -7.42 -16.14 -3.70
CA LEU A 36 -7.55 -14.99 -4.61
C LEU A 36 -8.91 -15.06 -5.31
N TYR A 37 -9.66 -13.97 -5.27
CA TYR A 37 -10.97 -13.82 -5.88
C TYR A 37 -10.94 -12.68 -6.89
N GLU A 38 -10.51 -12.96 -8.12
CA GLU A 38 -10.58 -11.96 -9.19
C GLU A 38 -12.03 -11.63 -9.51
N LEU A 39 -12.38 -10.35 -9.45
CA LEU A 39 -13.70 -9.86 -9.82
C LEU A 39 -13.64 -9.14 -11.16
N GLY A 40 -14.67 -9.29 -11.99
CA GLY A 40 -14.77 -8.55 -13.25
C GLY A 40 -15.10 -7.08 -12.99
N SER A 41 -16.01 -6.86 -12.04
CA SER A 41 -16.44 -5.58 -11.50
C SER A 41 -16.58 -5.67 -9.98
N ILE A 42 -16.46 -4.56 -9.26
CA ILE A 42 -16.77 -4.54 -7.82
C ILE A 42 -18.23 -4.91 -7.54
N GLY A 43 -19.13 -4.69 -8.51
CA GLY A 43 -20.53 -5.11 -8.43
C GLY A 43 -20.74 -6.62 -8.30
N ASP A 44 -19.70 -7.42 -8.53
CA ASP A 44 -19.73 -8.88 -8.35
C ASP A 44 -19.52 -9.31 -6.89
N LEU A 45 -19.16 -8.38 -5.98
CA LEU A 45 -18.91 -8.66 -4.56
C LEU A 45 -20.11 -9.30 -3.84
N PRO A 46 -21.35 -8.80 -3.97
CA PRO A 46 -22.51 -9.45 -3.34
C PRO A 46 -22.66 -10.91 -3.78
N GLY A 47 -22.52 -11.20 -5.08
CA GLY A 47 -22.59 -12.55 -5.60
C GLY A 47 -21.45 -13.45 -5.12
N LEU A 48 -20.25 -12.92 -4.86
CA LEU A 48 -19.17 -13.66 -4.21
C LEU A 48 -19.55 -14.05 -2.78
N LEU A 49 -20.10 -13.10 -2.00
CA LEU A 49 -20.49 -13.31 -0.60
C LEU A 49 -21.66 -14.29 -0.46
N GLU A 50 -22.60 -14.28 -1.40
CA GLU A 50 -23.71 -15.25 -1.46
C GLU A 50 -23.22 -16.68 -1.75
N ARG A 51 -22.27 -16.83 -2.68
CA ARG A 51 -21.71 -18.14 -3.03
C ARG A 51 -20.79 -18.71 -1.95
N LEU A 52 -20.16 -17.86 -1.16
CA LEU A 52 -19.20 -18.22 -0.13
C LEU A 52 -19.64 -17.67 1.23
N PRO A 53 -20.71 -18.23 1.83
CA PRO A 53 -21.22 -17.77 3.13
C PRO A 53 -20.19 -17.90 4.26
N GLU A 54 -19.18 -18.76 4.11
CA GLU A 54 -18.05 -18.96 5.02
C GLU A 54 -16.93 -17.90 4.91
N LEU A 55 -17.06 -16.94 3.98
CA LEU A 55 -16.13 -15.83 3.83
C LEU A 55 -16.27 -14.87 5.01
N CYS A 56 -15.23 -14.78 5.83
CA CYS A 56 -15.18 -13.99 7.06
C CYS A 56 -14.47 -12.64 6.87
N GLY A 57 -13.60 -12.53 5.87
CA GLY A 57 -12.85 -11.30 5.63
C GLY A 57 -12.18 -11.28 4.27
N LEU A 58 -11.97 -10.07 3.76
CA LEU A 58 -11.36 -9.83 2.47
C LEU A 58 -10.34 -8.71 2.57
N ASN A 59 -9.18 -8.87 1.96
CA ASN A 59 -8.43 -7.72 1.49
C ASN A 59 -8.99 -7.24 0.15
N VAL A 60 -8.80 -5.95 -0.11
CA VAL A 60 -9.18 -5.30 -1.37
C VAL A 60 -7.94 -4.67 -1.96
N THR A 61 -7.68 -4.92 -3.24
CA THR A 61 -6.62 -4.25 -3.98
C THR A 61 -7.17 -3.53 -5.21
N ILE A 62 -6.26 -3.01 -6.04
CA ILE A 62 -6.60 -2.35 -7.29
C ILE A 62 -7.55 -3.21 -8.15
N PRO A 63 -8.51 -2.60 -8.86
CA PRO A 63 -8.83 -1.16 -8.84
C PRO A 63 -9.86 -0.77 -7.76
N TYR A 64 -10.31 -1.71 -6.91
CA TYR A 64 -11.58 -1.59 -6.19
C TYR A 64 -11.53 -0.91 -4.81
N LYS A 65 -10.35 -0.48 -4.32
CA LYS A 65 -10.22 0.07 -2.96
C LYS A 65 -11.16 1.24 -2.64
N ARG A 66 -11.55 2.02 -3.66
CA ARG A 66 -12.50 3.14 -3.50
C ARG A 66 -13.93 2.67 -3.71
N ASP A 67 -14.19 2.00 -4.83
CA ASP A 67 -15.55 1.62 -5.23
C ASP A 67 -16.20 0.62 -4.26
N VAL A 68 -15.39 -0.18 -3.57
CA VAL A 68 -15.90 -1.14 -2.57
C VAL A 68 -16.61 -0.46 -1.41
N MET A 69 -16.29 0.80 -1.10
CA MET A 69 -16.88 1.52 0.03
C MET A 69 -18.39 1.64 -0.07
N ALA A 70 -18.95 1.68 -1.29
CA ALA A 70 -20.39 1.73 -1.53
C ALA A 70 -21.14 0.44 -1.15
N PHE A 71 -20.42 -0.65 -0.89
CA PHE A 71 -20.98 -1.95 -0.52
C PHE A 71 -20.87 -2.23 0.98
N LEU A 72 -20.30 -1.31 1.77
CA LEU A 72 -19.99 -1.54 3.18
C LEU A 72 -21.08 -0.96 4.09
N ASP A 73 -21.37 -1.68 5.17
CA ASP A 73 -22.29 -1.25 6.23
C ASP A 73 -21.68 -0.17 7.13
N SER A 74 -20.36 -0.20 7.29
CA SER A 74 -19.60 0.77 8.07
C SER A 74 -18.17 0.87 7.53
N VAL A 75 -17.56 2.03 7.73
CA VAL A 75 -16.17 2.30 7.36
C VAL A 75 -15.48 2.92 8.57
N SER A 76 -14.24 2.52 8.86
CA SER A 76 -13.49 3.11 9.98
C SER A 76 -13.14 4.57 9.69
N PRO A 77 -13.03 5.44 10.72
CA PRO A 77 -12.72 6.86 10.52
C PRO A 77 -11.45 7.10 9.68
N GLU A 78 -10.41 6.28 9.86
CA GLU A 78 -9.18 6.37 9.08
C GLU A 78 -9.40 5.99 7.61
N ALA A 79 -10.20 4.95 7.34
CA ALA A 79 -10.51 4.54 5.98
C ALA A 79 -11.41 5.56 5.26
N GLU A 80 -12.33 6.21 5.98
CA GLU A 80 -13.12 7.34 5.46
C GLU A 80 -12.22 8.53 5.12
N ALA A 81 -11.31 8.91 6.01
CA ALA A 81 -10.38 10.02 5.80
C ALA A 81 -9.42 9.77 4.62
N ILE A 82 -8.95 8.53 4.45
CA ILE A 82 -8.14 8.13 3.29
C ILE A 82 -8.99 8.06 2.00
N GLY A 83 -10.28 7.77 2.13
CA GLY A 83 -11.19 7.56 1.00
C GLY A 83 -10.94 6.24 0.27
N ALA A 84 -10.42 5.22 0.98
CA ALA A 84 -10.14 3.90 0.43
C ALA A 84 -10.13 2.81 1.52
N VAL A 85 -10.65 1.62 1.17
CA VAL A 85 -10.67 0.41 2.00
C VAL A 85 -9.82 -0.68 1.35
N ASN A 86 -8.90 -1.29 2.11
CA ASN A 86 -8.10 -2.44 1.67
C ASN A 86 -8.38 -3.71 2.53
N CYS A 87 -9.23 -3.61 3.55
CA CYS A 87 -9.55 -4.69 4.47
C CYS A 87 -11.03 -4.62 4.86
N ILE A 88 -11.77 -5.69 4.59
CA ILE A 88 -13.17 -5.87 4.95
C ILE A 88 -13.24 -7.00 5.96
N ARG A 89 -13.98 -6.77 7.04
CA ARG A 89 -14.40 -7.80 7.98
C ARG A 89 -15.89 -8.02 7.82
N ARG A 90 -16.28 -9.29 7.68
CA ARG A 90 -17.68 -9.68 7.72
C ARG A 90 -18.03 -10.10 9.15
N THR A 91 -18.92 -9.36 9.79
CA THR A 91 -19.35 -9.60 11.17
C THR A 91 -20.25 -10.83 11.27
N ALA A 92 -20.47 -11.32 12.49
CA ALA A 92 -21.28 -12.52 12.73
C ALA A 92 -22.75 -12.38 12.26
N ASP A 93 -23.29 -11.16 12.26
CA ASP A 93 -24.62 -10.81 11.72
C ASP A 93 -24.60 -10.56 10.20
N GLY A 94 -23.45 -10.75 9.54
CA GLY A 94 -23.29 -10.69 8.10
C GLY A 94 -22.96 -9.31 7.52
N ARG A 95 -22.86 -8.28 8.36
CA ARG A 95 -22.54 -6.90 7.94
C ARG A 95 -21.07 -6.75 7.53
N LEU A 96 -20.79 -5.80 6.66
CA LEU A 96 -19.45 -5.55 6.12
C LEU A 96 -18.85 -4.29 6.73
N ALA A 97 -17.78 -4.45 7.52
CA ALA A 97 -17.01 -3.36 8.09
C ALA A 97 -15.71 -3.13 7.32
N GLY A 98 -15.51 -1.91 6.83
CA GLY A 98 -14.34 -1.47 6.07
C GLY A 98 -13.24 -0.84 6.92
N HIS A 99 -12.01 -1.22 6.62
CA HIS A 99 -10.80 -0.70 7.25
C HIS A 99 -9.71 -0.43 6.21
N ASN A 100 -8.75 0.41 6.58
CA ASN A 100 -7.54 0.61 5.81
C ASN A 100 -6.33 0.19 6.67
N THR A 101 -5.71 -0.92 6.34
CA THR A 101 -4.53 -1.47 7.00
C THR A 101 -3.23 -1.07 6.31
N ASP A 102 -3.29 -0.49 5.10
CA ASP A 102 -2.11 0.07 4.41
C ASP A 102 -1.48 1.17 5.27
N VAL A 103 -2.31 2.02 5.92
CA VAL A 103 -1.80 3.06 6.83
C VAL A 103 -1.05 2.48 8.03
N ILE A 104 -1.48 1.32 8.55
CA ILE A 104 -0.80 0.65 9.67
C ILE A 104 0.57 0.15 9.20
N GLY A 105 0.64 -0.47 8.02
CA GLY A 105 1.90 -0.88 7.40
C GLY A 105 2.81 0.31 7.10
N LEU A 106 2.27 1.41 6.60
CA LEU A 106 3.03 2.63 6.29
C LEU A 106 3.59 3.29 7.53
N ARG A 107 2.82 3.40 8.62
CA ARG A 107 3.33 3.90 9.90
C ARG A 107 4.53 3.07 10.38
N ALA A 108 4.45 1.75 10.29
CA ALA A 108 5.56 0.86 10.63
C ALA A 108 6.78 1.10 9.74
N ALA A 109 6.60 1.18 8.42
CA ALA A 109 7.69 1.44 7.47
C ALA A 109 8.34 2.81 7.69
N LEU A 110 7.55 3.86 7.91
CA LEU A 110 8.06 5.20 8.21
C LEU A 110 8.81 5.23 9.55
N ASN A 111 8.33 4.51 10.57
CA ASN A 111 9.04 4.40 11.86
C ASN A 111 10.39 3.70 11.69
N GLU A 112 10.44 2.63 10.90
CA GLU A 112 11.68 1.88 10.63
C GLU A 112 12.68 2.72 9.84
N LEU A 113 12.23 3.41 8.78
CA LEU A 113 13.09 4.20 7.92
C LEU A 113 13.60 5.49 8.59
N LEU A 114 12.71 6.23 9.25
CA LEU A 114 13.04 7.55 9.79
C LEU A 114 13.58 7.48 11.23
N GLY A 115 13.17 6.48 12.01
CA GLY A 115 13.43 6.48 13.45
C GLY A 115 12.90 7.76 14.11
N ALA A 116 13.81 8.57 14.65
CA ALA A 116 13.51 9.88 15.24
C ALA A 116 13.67 11.06 14.27
N ALA A 117 14.07 10.81 13.01
CA ALA A 117 14.22 11.86 12.02
C ALA A 117 12.86 12.45 11.62
N GLN A 118 12.85 13.77 11.40
CA GLN A 118 11.69 14.51 10.93
C GLN A 118 12.06 15.26 9.64
N PRO A 119 11.85 14.65 8.47
CA PRO A 119 12.08 15.30 7.19
C PRO A 119 11.25 16.58 7.07
N VAL A 120 11.88 17.66 6.56
CA VAL A 120 11.21 18.96 6.38
C VAL A 120 10.10 18.89 5.33
N GLN A 121 10.28 18.04 4.32
CA GLN A 121 9.32 17.83 3.25
C GLN A 121 9.51 16.43 2.64
N ALA A 122 8.42 15.89 2.08
CA ALA A 122 8.41 14.68 1.29
C ALA A 122 8.01 14.91 -0.18
N LEU A 123 8.49 14.04 -1.07
CA LEU A 123 7.96 13.84 -2.42
C LEU A 123 7.26 12.48 -2.49
N VAL A 124 6.00 12.46 -2.90
CA VAL A 124 5.25 11.23 -3.14
C VAL A 124 5.13 11.00 -4.65
N LEU A 125 5.77 9.95 -5.13
CA LEU A 125 5.80 9.59 -6.54
C LEU A 125 4.59 8.70 -6.86
N GLY A 126 3.62 9.25 -7.56
CA GLY A 126 2.35 8.60 -7.91
C GLY A 126 1.16 9.14 -7.11
N THR A 127 -0.03 9.03 -7.72
CA THR A 127 -1.29 9.61 -7.22
C THR A 127 -2.43 8.60 -7.22
N GLY A 128 -2.11 7.31 -7.05
CA GLY A 128 -3.07 6.20 -6.96
C GLY A 128 -3.54 5.92 -5.53
N GLY A 129 -4.26 4.81 -5.32
CA GLY A 129 -4.81 4.46 -4.00
C GLY A 129 -3.76 4.27 -2.90
N ALA A 130 -2.58 3.71 -3.22
CA ALA A 130 -1.49 3.61 -2.24
C ALA A 130 -0.94 4.99 -1.85
N SER A 131 -0.92 5.96 -2.77
CA SER A 131 -0.50 7.33 -2.51
C SER A 131 -1.42 8.02 -1.50
N GLN A 132 -2.73 7.74 -1.51
CA GLN A 132 -3.65 8.31 -0.52
C GLN A 132 -3.30 7.88 0.91
N ALA A 133 -2.95 6.60 1.11
CA ALA A 133 -2.51 6.12 2.42
C ALA A 133 -1.16 6.73 2.84
N VAL A 134 -0.24 6.95 1.89
CA VAL A 134 1.03 7.67 2.14
C VAL A 134 0.76 9.11 2.58
N GLN A 135 -0.08 9.84 1.84
CA GLN A 135 -0.44 11.22 2.15
C GLN A 135 -1.04 11.35 3.54
N TYR A 136 -1.96 10.44 3.89
CA TYR A 136 -2.54 10.39 5.23
C TYR A 136 -1.47 10.14 6.31
N ALA A 137 -0.61 9.14 6.13
CA ALA A 137 0.45 8.83 7.09
C ALA A 137 1.49 9.95 7.24
N LEU A 138 1.75 10.73 6.18
CA LEU A 138 2.62 11.92 6.25
C LEU A 138 1.93 13.08 6.96
N ALA A 139 0.65 13.32 6.68
CA ALA A 139 -0.14 14.35 7.35
C ALA A 139 -0.26 14.09 8.86
N GLU A 140 -0.44 12.84 9.29
CA GLU A 140 -0.43 12.47 10.72
C GLU A 140 0.88 12.78 11.45
N ARG A 141 1.98 12.92 10.71
CA ARG A 141 3.31 13.21 11.25
C ARG A 141 3.71 14.66 11.03
N ASP A 142 2.79 15.51 10.56
CA ASP A 142 3.05 16.89 10.19
C ASP A 142 4.24 17.02 9.20
N ILE A 143 4.36 16.08 8.26
CA ILE A 143 5.37 16.14 7.18
C ILE A 143 4.69 16.73 5.93
N PRO A 144 5.04 17.96 5.53
CA PRO A 144 4.58 18.54 4.27
C PRO A 144 5.00 17.67 3.09
N PHE A 145 4.18 17.58 2.06
CA PHE A 145 4.52 16.79 0.88
C PHE A 145 4.06 17.42 -0.43
N ALA A 146 4.77 17.08 -1.50
CA ALA A 146 4.37 17.36 -2.87
C ALA A 146 4.15 16.05 -3.64
N LEU A 147 3.15 16.04 -4.52
CA LEU A 147 2.79 14.90 -5.33
C LEU A 147 3.40 15.00 -6.73
N VAL A 148 3.97 13.90 -7.21
CA VAL A 148 4.46 13.77 -8.58
C VAL A 148 3.55 12.82 -9.34
N SER A 149 2.95 13.28 -10.44
CA SER A 149 2.02 12.48 -11.25
C SER A 149 2.44 12.39 -12.71
N ARG A 150 1.82 11.50 -13.47
CA ARG A 150 1.88 11.56 -14.94
C ARG A 150 0.88 12.57 -15.51
N GLU A 151 -0.15 12.89 -14.74
CA GLU A 151 -1.21 13.80 -15.14
C GLU A 151 -1.07 15.09 -14.35
N ALA A 152 -0.79 16.21 -15.03
CA ALA A 152 -0.57 17.51 -14.39
C ALA A 152 -1.73 17.93 -13.46
N ALA A 153 -2.96 17.53 -13.78
CA ALA A 153 -4.14 17.83 -12.97
C ALA A 153 -4.20 17.10 -11.61
N LYS A 154 -3.32 16.11 -11.36
CA LYS A 154 -3.37 15.23 -10.17
C LYS A 154 -2.22 15.42 -9.20
N GLY A 155 -1.20 16.21 -9.55
CA GLY A 155 -0.01 16.40 -8.71
C GLY A 155 0.49 17.84 -8.72
N ASN A 156 1.46 18.13 -7.84
CA ASN A 156 2.18 19.39 -7.82
C ASN A 156 3.18 19.49 -8.98
N TYR A 157 3.74 18.34 -9.38
CA TYR A 157 4.69 18.20 -10.48
C TYR A 157 4.31 17.02 -11.36
N THR A 158 4.76 17.05 -12.60
CA THR A 158 4.90 15.86 -13.46
C THR A 158 6.30 15.27 -13.36
N TYR A 159 6.49 14.06 -13.89
CA TYR A 159 7.83 13.47 -13.98
C TYR A 159 8.74 14.16 -15.00
N ASP A 160 8.18 14.90 -15.97
CA ASP A 160 8.95 15.58 -17.02
C ASP A 160 9.35 17.02 -16.63
N ASP A 161 8.71 17.61 -15.62
CA ASP A 161 8.94 18.99 -15.15
C ASP A 161 9.30 19.07 -13.65
N LEU A 162 9.66 17.95 -13.01
CA LEU A 162 10.08 17.91 -11.60
C LEU A 162 11.38 18.71 -11.40
N PRO A 163 11.37 19.84 -10.66
CA PRO A 163 12.56 20.66 -10.45
C PRO A 163 13.59 19.93 -9.60
N CYS A 164 14.87 20.19 -9.87
CA CYS A 164 15.97 19.60 -9.10
C CYS A 164 15.94 20.03 -7.63
N GLU A 165 15.59 21.30 -7.41
CA GLU A 165 15.46 21.92 -6.09
C GLU A 165 14.35 21.26 -5.27
N ALA A 166 13.28 20.79 -5.93
CA ALA A 166 12.20 20.08 -5.25
C ALA A 166 12.67 18.71 -4.74
N VAL A 167 13.51 18.01 -5.51
CA VAL A 167 14.17 16.76 -5.06
C VAL A 167 15.10 17.04 -3.91
N GLU A 168 16.01 18.02 -4.05
CA GLU A 168 16.99 18.35 -3.02
C GLU A 168 16.35 18.81 -1.71
N ALA A 169 15.25 19.57 -1.75
CA ALA A 169 14.54 20.02 -0.56
C ALA A 169 13.76 18.87 0.14
N SER A 170 13.35 17.85 -0.61
CA SER A 170 12.47 16.79 -0.11
C SER A 170 13.27 15.61 0.42
N ARG A 171 13.69 15.73 1.68
CA ARG A 171 14.53 14.73 2.37
C ARG A 171 13.86 13.37 2.54
N LEU A 172 12.55 13.25 2.31
CA LEU A 172 11.86 11.96 2.16
C LEU A 172 11.29 11.83 0.74
N ILE A 173 11.57 10.72 0.06
CA ILE A 173 10.98 10.43 -1.25
C ILE A 173 10.31 9.05 -1.18
N VAL A 174 9.00 9.01 -1.43
CA VAL A 174 8.19 7.79 -1.35
C VAL A 174 7.73 7.38 -2.75
N ASN A 175 8.18 6.24 -3.27
CA ASN A 175 7.63 5.66 -4.49
C ASN A 175 6.33 4.92 -4.20
N ALA A 176 5.19 5.55 -4.50
CA ALA A 176 3.85 4.98 -4.43
C ALA A 176 3.29 4.59 -5.82
N SER A 177 4.17 4.44 -6.81
CA SER A 177 3.86 4.02 -8.17
C SER A 177 4.23 2.55 -8.40
N PRO A 178 3.71 1.88 -9.43
CA PRO A 178 4.11 0.52 -9.77
C PRO A 178 5.48 0.44 -10.48
N VAL A 179 6.17 1.55 -10.73
CA VAL A 179 7.44 1.55 -11.45
C VAL A 179 8.50 0.79 -10.64
N GLY A 180 9.24 -0.11 -11.29
CA GLY A 180 10.23 -0.98 -10.65
C GLY A 180 9.69 -2.33 -10.18
N THR A 181 8.39 -2.59 -10.31
CA THR A 181 7.79 -3.90 -10.01
C THR A 181 7.94 -4.89 -11.18
N TYR A 182 7.87 -6.19 -10.90
CA TYR A 182 7.83 -7.24 -11.93
C TYR A 182 6.68 -6.99 -12.93
N PRO A 183 6.89 -7.19 -14.26
CA PRO A 183 8.11 -7.68 -14.90
C PRO A 183 9.17 -6.59 -15.20
N ASN A 184 8.83 -5.31 -15.04
CA ASN A 184 9.67 -4.18 -15.43
C ASN A 184 10.60 -3.74 -14.29
N VAL A 185 11.40 -4.69 -13.78
CA VAL A 185 12.24 -4.51 -12.58
C VAL A 185 13.41 -3.54 -12.79
N ASP A 186 13.82 -3.32 -14.04
CA ASP A 186 14.90 -2.40 -14.41
C ASP A 186 14.44 -0.94 -14.54
N ALA A 187 13.15 -0.67 -14.36
CA ALA A 187 12.61 0.68 -14.37
C ALA A 187 12.75 1.36 -13.00
N ALA A 188 12.94 2.66 -13.00
CA ALA A 188 12.86 3.51 -11.81
C ALA A 188 12.00 4.74 -12.10
N PRO A 189 11.34 5.33 -11.09
CA PRO A 189 10.71 6.63 -11.23
C PRO A 189 11.72 7.65 -11.77
N ARG A 190 11.30 8.44 -12.77
CA ARG A 190 12.17 9.43 -13.43
C ARG A 190 12.28 10.68 -12.55
N ILE A 191 13.25 10.69 -11.65
CA ILE A 191 13.57 11.86 -10.82
C ILE A 191 15.03 12.31 -11.04
N PRO A 192 15.38 13.58 -10.80
CA PRO A 192 16.75 14.08 -10.76
C PRO A 192 17.65 13.43 -9.69
N TYR A 193 18.02 12.16 -9.86
CA TYR A 193 18.80 11.42 -8.84
C TYR A 193 20.11 12.09 -8.45
N ALA A 194 20.74 12.88 -9.34
CA ALA A 194 21.96 13.64 -9.00
C ALA A 194 21.82 14.55 -7.77
N TYR A 195 20.59 14.90 -7.38
CA TYR A 195 20.26 15.74 -6.23
C TYR A 195 19.87 14.94 -4.97
N VAL A 196 19.88 13.61 -5.05
CA VAL A 196 19.77 12.74 -3.87
C VAL A 196 21.12 12.69 -3.16
N THR A 197 21.09 12.90 -1.85
CA THR A 197 22.26 12.99 -0.97
C THR A 197 22.17 11.97 0.18
N PRO A 198 23.24 11.81 0.99
CA PRO A 198 23.18 10.95 2.19
C PRO A 198 22.14 11.36 3.24
N GLU A 199 21.60 12.57 3.16
CA GLU A 199 20.54 13.04 4.08
C GLU A 199 19.12 12.63 3.64
N HIS A 200 18.99 11.98 2.49
CA HIS A 200 17.69 11.55 1.98
C HIS A 200 17.28 10.18 2.52
N TYR A 201 15.97 10.02 2.66
CA TYR A 201 15.28 8.78 2.97
C TYR A 201 14.42 8.40 1.77
N LEU A 202 14.65 7.23 1.19
CA LEU A 202 13.87 6.70 0.08
C LEU A 202 13.06 5.49 0.56
N LEU A 203 11.74 5.61 0.46
CA LEU A 203 10.80 4.52 0.74
C LEU A 203 10.19 4.05 -0.57
N ASP A 204 10.37 2.78 -0.91
CA ASP A 204 9.67 2.17 -2.04
C ASP A 204 8.52 1.30 -1.53
N LEU A 205 7.29 1.50 -2.02
CA LEU A 205 6.20 0.59 -1.67
C LEU A 205 6.29 -0.74 -2.45
N VAL A 206 7.13 -0.80 -3.48
CA VAL A 206 7.49 -2.05 -4.16
C VAL A 206 8.39 -2.89 -3.22
N TYR A 207 8.05 -4.17 -3.10
CA TYR A 207 8.78 -5.15 -2.30
C TYR A 207 9.30 -6.35 -3.11
N ASN A 208 8.94 -6.42 -4.40
CA ASN A 208 9.42 -7.44 -5.33
C ASN A 208 9.80 -6.77 -6.67
N PRO A 209 11.09 -6.61 -6.98
CA PRO A 209 12.25 -7.16 -6.26
C PRO A 209 12.52 -6.47 -4.90
N PRO A 210 13.29 -7.10 -3.99
CA PRO A 210 13.65 -6.49 -2.71
C PRO A 210 14.51 -5.22 -2.81
N LEU A 211 15.31 -5.10 -3.87
CA LEU A 211 16.08 -3.90 -4.20
C LEU A 211 15.67 -3.45 -5.61
N THR A 212 14.85 -2.41 -5.69
CA THR A 212 14.46 -1.79 -6.97
C THR A 212 15.54 -0.85 -7.46
N GLN A 213 15.51 -0.48 -8.74
CA GLN A 213 16.43 0.53 -9.28
C GLN A 213 16.28 1.90 -8.60
N PHE A 214 15.07 2.25 -8.16
CA PHE A 214 14.82 3.46 -7.35
C PHE A 214 15.67 3.47 -6.08
N LEU A 215 15.60 2.37 -5.31
CA LEU A 215 16.37 2.24 -4.07
C LEU A 215 17.86 2.08 -4.34
N ASP A 216 18.25 1.38 -5.41
CA ASP A 216 19.66 1.22 -5.74
C ASP A 216 20.32 2.56 -6.13
N TYR A 217 19.64 3.40 -6.91
CA TYR A 217 20.11 4.75 -7.20
C TYR A 217 20.26 5.63 -5.95
N GLY A 218 19.36 5.48 -4.97
CA GLY A 218 19.49 6.11 -3.66
C GLY A 218 20.71 5.61 -2.89
N ARG A 219 20.85 4.28 -2.80
CA ARG A 219 21.94 3.59 -2.11
C ARG A 219 23.31 4.00 -2.66
N GLN A 220 23.45 4.09 -3.98
CA GLN A 220 24.68 4.54 -4.65
C GLN A 220 25.08 5.98 -4.27
N ARG A 221 24.14 6.78 -3.74
CA ARG A 221 24.34 8.16 -3.28
C ARG A 221 24.40 8.29 -1.75
N GLY A 222 24.40 7.16 -1.05
CA GLY A 222 24.47 7.11 0.40
C GLY A 222 23.14 7.40 1.12
N ALA A 223 22.01 7.47 0.41
CA ALA A 223 20.71 7.69 1.03
C ALA A 223 20.29 6.50 1.90
N HIS A 224 19.46 6.77 2.91
CA HIS A 224 18.76 5.76 3.69
C HIS A 224 17.65 5.16 2.84
N ILE A 225 17.56 3.83 2.76
CA ILE A 225 16.59 3.15 1.91
C ILE A 225 15.75 2.14 2.69
N LEU A 226 14.47 2.03 2.35
CA LEU A 226 13.59 0.96 2.82
C LEU A 226 12.66 0.51 1.69
N ASN A 227 12.49 -0.80 1.53
CA ASN A 227 11.55 -1.37 0.56
C ASN A 227 10.16 -1.60 1.18
N GLY A 228 9.23 -2.09 0.36
CA GLY A 228 7.83 -2.21 0.76
C GLY A 228 7.52 -3.36 1.71
N ARG A 229 8.52 -4.16 2.11
CA ARG A 229 8.28 -5.41 2.86
C ARG A 229 7.63 -5.14 4.22
N THR A 230 8.12 -4.16 4.96
CA THR A 230 7.57 -3.79 6.27
C THR A 230 6.12 -3.36 6.16
N MET A 231 5.79 -2.54 5.15
CA MET A 231 4.41 -2.16 4.88
C MET A 231 3.54 -3.38 4.51
N PHE A 232 4.01 -4.22 3.59
CA PHE A 232 3.28 -5.40 3.11
C PHE A 232 2.95 -6.38 4.24
N VAL A 233 3.93 -6.69 5.10
CA VAL A 233 3.73 -7.56 6.25
C VAL A 233 2.82 -6.89 7.28
N GLY A 234 3.09 -5.62 7.61
CA GLY A 234 2.32 -4.87 8.61
C GLY A 234 0.83 -4.77 8.29
N GLN A 235 0.47 -4.51 7.02
CA GLN A 235 -0.93 -4.46 6.60
C GLN A 235 -1.60 -5.83 6.63
N ALA A 236 -0.88 -6.91 6.28
CA ALA A 236 -1.41 -8.27 6.27
C ALA A 236 -1.72 -8.74 7.71
N GLU A 237 -0.77 -8.50 8.63
CA GLU A 237 -0.94 -8.81 10.04
C GLU A 237 -2.04 -7.98 10.70
N ALA A 238 -2.18 -6.71 10.34
CA ALA A 238 -3.29 -5.89 10.80
C ALA A 238 -4.64 -6.40 10.30
N SER A 239 -4.71 -6.84 9.03
CA SER A 239 -5.92 -7.43 8.45
C SER A 239 -6.30 -8.72 9.20
N TRP A 240 -5.31 -9.58 9.50
CA TRP A 240 -5.51 -10.78 10.30
C TRP A 240 -6.08 -10.47 11.69
N ARG A 241 -5.52 -9.48 12.38
CA ARG A 241 -6.04 -9.05 13.69
C ARG A 241 -7.49 -8.57 13.60
N ILE A 242 -7.80 -7.74 12.61
CA ILE A 242 -9.16 -7.22 12.39
C ILE A 242 -10.14 -8.37 12.18
N TRP A 243 -9.83 -9.35 11.33
CA TRP A 243 -10.74 -10.47 11.06
C TRP A 243 -11.02 -11.37 12.26
N ASN A 244 -10.15 -11.36 13.26
CA ASN A 244 -10.28 -12.15 14.48
C ASN A 244 -10.79 -11.33 15.69
N ALA A 245 -11.21 -10.08 15.46
CA ALA A 245 -11.77 -9.18 16.48
C ALA A 245 -13.30 -9.26 16.58
#